data_AF-A0A9Q0W820-F1
#
_entry.id   AF-A0A9Q0W820-F1
#
_cell.length_a   1.000
_cell.length_b   1.000
_cell.length_c   1.000
_cell.angle_alpha   90.00
_cell.angle_beta   90.00
_cell.angle_gamma   90.00
#
_symmetry.space_group_name_H-M   'P 1'
#
loop_
_entity.id
_entity.type
_entity.pdbx_description
1 polymer ?
#
loop_
_entity_poly.entity_id
_entity_poly.type
_entity_poly.pdbx_seq_one_letter_code
_entity_poly.pdbx_strand_id
1 'polypeptide(L)'
;MAVDPIQTPPPPQPRSNTYLFSDPLDSHPLWFKPDLFLSPNFDSDSYISELRTFVPFDTLRSELQAHLTSLNHELIDLINRDYTDFVNLSTKLVDVDSAVVRMRAPLLELREKIEGFRGSVDSSLVALKNGLEQRSEAAATREVLELLLDTFHVVSKVEKLIKELPSVPADWSNGDVNLAQKSVVSNGSIENGTNVRETQSMLLERIASEMNRLKFYIAHAQNLPFIQNMEKRIQSASLLLDASLGHCFVGGLEHRDESEWLLGSSGDGLENDYQEIKTCINEGCKFLLEISSAENSGLHVFDFLANSILKETSWSILKAIVHPDLQSLNFRAEAIYNEFMKQWNVGVYFSLRFQEIAGALDSALAATSLIPVHNSHSGHQNSQDLTLRQSVTLLESLRSCWREDVLIFSCADKFLRLTLQLLSRFSNWLSSGLDARKTGNTSSSSGYEWAASAVPNDFLYIIHDINCLVTEVCGDYLDQVLQLLSSCSINVLDLVKKSILQGGQSLNGLIPLVINAITEALVDESVKGLKDTFTLCIRIVNSVKEGFSGYGET
;
A
#
# COMPACT_ATOMS: atom_id res chain seq x y z
N MET A 1 -7.35 41.89 71.00
CA MET A 1 -6.81 41.72 69.63
C MET A 1 -7.62 40.60 69.00
N ALA A 2 -8.52 40.98 68.10
CA ALA A 2 -9.53 40.10 67.53
C ALA A 2 -8.90 39.16 66.50
N VAL A 3 -9.40 37.93 66.47
CA VAL A 3 -9.01 36.84 65.57
C VAL A 3 -9.95 36.90 64.36
N ASP A 4 -9.40 37.19 63.18
CA ASP A 4 -10.14 37.02 61.92
C ASP A 4 -9.99 35.56 61.42
N PRO A 5 -11.09 34.88 61.07
CA PRO A 5 -11.03 33.53 60.51
C PRO A 5 -10.78 33.53 59.00
N ILE A 6 -9.89 32.62 58.59
CA ILE A 6 -9.54 32.26 57.21
C ILE A 6 -10.80 31.74 56.48
N GLN A 7 -11.19 32.41 55.39
CA GLN A 7 -12.20 31.90 54.45
C GLN A 7 -11.59 30.75 53.61
N THR A 8 -12.18 29.57 53.73
CA THR A 8 -11.96 28.42 52.85
C THR A 8 -12.72 28.61 51.52
N PRO A 9 -12.15 28.19 50.37
CA PRO A 9 -12.86 28.23 49.10
C PRO A 9 -13.98 27.15 49.06
N PRO A 10 -15.12 27.41 48.39
CA PRO A 10 -16.23 26.46 48.35
C PRO A 10 -15.89 25.23 47.49
N PRO A 11 -16.48 24.06 47.78
CA PRO A 11 -16.22 22.81 47.04
C PRO A 11 -16.78 22.87 45.62
N PRO A 12 -16.18 22.15 44.66
CA PRO A 12 -16.66 22.10 43.28
C PRO A 12 -18.02 21.41 43.24
N GLN A 13 -19.04 22.13 42.78
CA GLN A 13 -20.37 21.56 42.54
C GLN A 13 -20.33 20.56 41.37
N PRO A 14 -21.12 19.48 41.42
CA PRO A 14 -21.16 18.46 40.37
C PRO A 14 -21.70 19.07 39.08
N ARG A 15 -20.91 19.01 38.01
CA ARG A 15 -21.32 19.44 36.67
C ARG A 15 -22.44 18.52 36.17
N SER A 16 -23.67 19.03 36.11
CA SER A 16 -24.75 18.40 35.35
C SER A 16 -24.40 18.43 33.86
N ASN A 17 -24.41 17.26 33.23
CA ASN A 17 -24.10 16.98 31.82
C ASN A 17 -25.15 17.51 30.82
N THR A 18 -25.75 18.69 31.06
CA THR A 18 -26.82 19.23 30.20
C THR A 18 -26.33 20.36 29.27
N TYR A 19 -25.03 20.64 29.22
CA TYR A 19 -24.46 21.75 28.42
C TYR A 19 -23.86 21.32 27.06
N LEU A 20 -24.36 20.25 26.44
CA LEU A 20 -23.85 19.83 25.12
C LEU A 20 -24.81 20.12 23.95
N PHE A 21 -26.04 20.59 24.22
CA PHE A 21 -27.06 20.86 23.19
C PHE A 21 -28.01 22.03 23.51
N SER A 22 -27.65 22.96 24.41
CA SER A 22 -28.43 24.19 24.56
C SER A 22 -27.82 25.29 23.71
N ASP A 23 -28.57 25.76 22.72
CA ASP A 23 -28.26 26.93 21.90
C ASP A 23 -27.87 28.14 22.77
N PRO A 24 -26.81 28.92 22.42
CA PRO A 24 -26.43 30.12 23.17
C PRO A 24 -27.27 31.36 22.83
N LEU A 25 -28.32 31.23 22.02
CA LEU A 25 -29.11 32.37 21.55
C LEU A 25 -30.44 32.40 22.30
N ASP A 26 -30.50 33.26 23.33
CA ASP A 26 -31.66 34.10 23.69
C ASP A 26 -31.58 34.53 25.16
N SER A 27 -30.58 35.37 25.49
CA SER A 27 -30.67 36.25 26.66
C SER A 27 -31.37 37.58 26.34
N HIS A 28 -31.70 37.81 25.06
CA HIS A 28 -32.39 39.01 24.62
C HIS A 28 -33.90 38.78 24.52
N PRO A 29 -34.70 39.83 24.75
CA PRO A 29 -36.13 39.75 24.48
C PRO A 29 -36.39 39.35 23.03
N LEU A 30 -37.43 38.53 22.77
CA LEU A 30 -37.78 38.02 21.43
C LEU A 30 -38.02 39.11 20.35
N TRP A 31 -38.23 40.35 20.76
CA TRP A 31 -38.38 41.51 19.87
C TRP A 31 -37.02 42.12 19.46
N PHE A 32 -35.96 41.85 20.19
CA PHE A 32 -34.62 42.34 19.92
C PHE A 32 -33.88 41.31 19.07
N LYS A 33 -33.60 41.68 17.81
CA LYS A 33 -32.95 40.82 16.83
C LYS A 33 -31.59 41.40 16.43
N PRO A 34 -30.49 41.01 17.10
CA PRO A 34 -29.15 41.50 16.82
C PRO A 34 -28.69 41.24 15.38
N ASP A 35 -29.17 40.16 14.75
CA ASP A 35 -28.80 39.76 13.39
C ASP A 35 -29.13 40.85 12.35
N LEU A 36 -30.10 41.72 12.63
CA LEU A 36 -30.45 42.83 11.76
C LEU A 36 -29.36 43.90 11.70
N PHE A 37 -28.54 44.05 12.74
CA PHE A 37 -27.40 44.99 12.76
C PHE A 37 -26.27 44.58 11.81
N LEU A 38 -26.18 43.30 11.48
CA LEU A 38 -25.21 42.76 10.53
C LEU A 38 -25.69 42.89 9.07
N SER A 39 -26.95 43.29 8.86
CA SER A 39 -27.49 43.46 7.52
C SER A 39 -26.92 44.71 6.85
N PRO A 40 -26.51 44.63 5.57
CA PRO A 40 -25.88 45.75 4.86
C PRO A 40 -26.85 46.90 4.52
N ASN A 41 -28.16 46.66 4.65
CA ASN A 41 -29.23 47.65 4.42
C ASN A 41 -29.85 48.13 5.74
N PHE A 42 -29.15 47.95 6.86
CA PHE A 42 -29.66 48.36 8.17
C PHE A 42 -29.78 49.88 8.25
N ASP A 43 -30.99 50.36 8.52
CA ASP A 43 -31.27 51.76 8.82
C ASP A 43 -31.70 51.91 10.29
N SER A 44 -30.93 52.69 11.05
CA SER A 44 -31.17 52.90 12.47
C SER A 44 -32.49 53.63 12.75
N ASP A 45 -32.86 54.57 11.88
CA ASP A 45 -34.05 55.41 12.11
C ASP A 45 -35.33 54.63 11.84
N SER A 46 -35.37 53.84 10.76
CA SER A 46 -36.49 52.94 10.46
C SER A 46 -36.63 51.84 11.52
N TYR A 47 -35.53 51.24 11.96
CA TYR A 47 -35.52 50.19 12.98
C TYR A 47 -36.05 50.68 14.33
N ILE A 48 -35.58 51.85 14.79
CA ILE A 48 -36.06 52.47 16.04
C ILE A 48 -37.54 52.86 15.91
N SER A 49 -37.96 53.38 14.75
CA SER A 49 -39.34 53.80 14.52
C SER A 49 -40.32 52.61 14.56
N GLU A 50 -39.94 51.47 13.95
CA GLU A 50 -40.72 50.24 13.95
C GLU A 50 -40.79 49.57 15.33
N LEU A 51 -39.69 49.58 16.10
CA LEU A 51 -39.71 49.03 17.46
C LEU A 51 -40.41 49.93 18.46
N ARG A 52 -40.39 51.25 18.26
CA ARG A 52 -41.08 52.22 19.13
C ARG A 52 -42.60 52.10 19.08
N THR A 53 -43.18 51.49 18.05
CA THR A 53 -44.60 51.14 18.00
C THR A 53 -45.00 50.06 19.01
N PHE A 54 -44.04 49.25 19.48
CA PHE A 54 -44.30 48.09 20.35
C PHE A 54 -43.53 48.11 21.67
N VAL A 55 -42.47 48.92 21.79
CA VAL A 55 -41.56 48.95 22.95
C VAL A 55 -41.29 50.39 23.42
N PRO A 56 -41.37 50.69 24.73
CA PRO A 56 -40.99 51.98 25.27
C PRO A 56 -39.53 52.34 24.97
N PHE A 57 -39.29 53.62 24.65
CA PHE A 57 -37.96 54.10 24.25
C PHE A 57 -36.87 53.85 25.30
N ASP A 58 -37.20 54.00 26.59
CA ASP A 58 -36.24 53.75 27.67
C ASP A 58 -35.80 52.29 27.76
N THR A 59 -36.72 51.35 27.51
CA THR A 59 -36.43 49.91 27.48
C THR A 59 -35.57 49.55 26.27
N LEU A 60 -35.90 50.10 25.09
CA LEU A 60 -35.09 49.93 23.88
C LEU A 60 -33.67 50.46 24.07
N ARG A 61 -33.54 51.66 24.65
CA ARG A 61 -32.24 52.27 24.93
C ARG A 61 -31.42 51.45 25.92
N SER A 62 -32.05 50.95 26.99
CA SER A 62 -31.40 50.10 27.99
C SER A 62 -30.88 48.80 27.37
N GLU A 63 -31.67 48.15 26.52
CA GLU A 63 -31.29 46.89 25.87
C GLU A 63 -30.15 47.11 24.85
N LEU A 64 -30.21 48.19 24.06
CA LEU A 64 -29.13 48.57 23.14
C LEU A 64 -27.82 48.89 23.87
N GLN A 65 -27.89 49.58 25.01
CA GLN A 65 -26.72 49.83 25.85
C GLN A 65 -26.17 48.56 26.49
N ALA A 66 -27.04 47.65 26.94
CA ALA A 66 -26.63 46.35 27.46
C ALA A 66 -25.93 45.51 26.39
N HIS A 67 -26.51 45.45 25.18
CA HIS A 67 -25.92 44.76 24.03
C HIS A 67 -24.57 45.37 23.61
N LEU A 68 -24.45 46.69 23.55
CA LEU A 68 -23.18 47.38 23.27
C LEU A 68 -22.11 47.09 24.34
N THR A 69 -22.52 47.05 25.61
CA THR A 69 -21.60 46.75 26.72
C THR A 69 -21.15 45.29 26.68
N SER A 70 -22.04 44.37 26.32
CA SER A 70 -21.74 42.95 26.11
C SER A 70 -20.77 42.76 24.94
N LEU A 71 -21.05 43.36 23.79
CA LEU A 71 -20.16 43.34 22.61
C LEU A 71 -18.77 43.91 22.91
N ASN A 72 -18.69 45.01 23.67
CA ASN A 72 -17.41 45.58 24.08
C ASN A 72 -16.64 44.62 25.01
N HIS A 73 -17.31 43.96 25.95
CA HIS A 73 -16.66 42.93 26.78
C HIS A 73 -16.21 41.75 25.93
N GLU A 74 -17.04 41.26 25.00
CA GLU A 74 -16.69 40.16 24.11
C GLU A 74 -15.52 40.50 23.17
N LEU A 75 -15.47 41.73 22.65
CA LEU A 75 -14.34 42.22 21.86
C LEU A 75 -13.07 42.30 22.70
N ILE A 76 -13.15 42.85 23.91
CA ILE A 76 -12.01 42.93 24.84
C ILE A 76 -11.55 41.52 25.23
N ASP A 77 -12.46 40.58 25.45
CA ASP A 77 -12.15 39.20 25.76
C ASP A 77 -11.53 38.47 24.56
N LEU A 78 -12.01 38.71 23.35
CA LEU A 78 -11.44 38.17 22.11
C LEU A 78 -10.02 38.71 21.89
N ILE A 79 -9.83 40.03 22.01
CA ILE A 79 -8.52 40.68 21.89
C ILE A 79 -7.59 40.20 23.00
N ASN A 80 -8.03 40.15 24.25
CA ASN A 80 -7.20 39.71 25.36
C ASN A 80 -6.84 38.23 25.28
N ARG A 81 -7.75 37.37 24.79
CA ARG A 81 -7.46 35.96 24.53
C ARG A 81 -6.37 35.83 23.48
N ASP A 82 -6.56 36.47 22.33
CA ASP A 82 -5.63 36.35 21.19
C ASP A 82 -4.30 37.06 21.49
N TYR A 83 -4.30 38.15 22.26
CA TYR A 83 -3.10 38.84 22.75
C TYR A 83 -2.33 38.02 23.79
N THR A 84 -3.04 37.37 24.72
CA THR A 84 -2.43 36.45 25.70
C THR A 84 -1.78 35.27 24.98
N ASP A 85 -2.44 34.71 23.97
CA ASP A 85 -1.90 33.63 23.16
C ASP A 85 -0.67 34.07 22.36
N PHE A 86 -0.69 35.28 21.80
CA PHE A 86 0.45 35.86 21.08
C PHE A 86 1.65 36.14 21.99
N VAL A 87 1.44 36.73 23.17
CA VAL A 87 2.52 36.98 24.15
C VAL A 87 3.07 35.67 24.70
N ASN A 88 2.22 34.69 24.98
CA ASN A 88 2.64 33.34 25.37
C ASN A 88 3.46 32.65 24.27
N LEU A 89 3.10 32.81 23.01
CA LEU A 89 3.88 32.26 21.90
C LEU A 89 5.22 32.99 21.75
N SER A 90 5.22 34.33 21.79
CA SER A 90 6.43 35.16 21.69
C SER A 90 7.41 34.85 22.81
N THR A 91 6.95 34.66 24.05
CA THR A 91 7.81 34.32 25.19
C THR A 91 8.36 32.91 25.12
N LYS A 92 7.56 31.94 24.64
CA LYS A 92 8.00 30.55 24.40
C LYS A 92 9.01 30.42 23.25
N LEU A 93 8.86 31.23 22.21
CA LEU A 93 9.74 31.22 21.04
C LEU A 93 11.17 31.72 21.36
N VAL A 94 11.34 32.59 22.36
CA VAL A 94 12.66 33.12 22.77
C VAL A 94 13.63 32.02 23.22
N ASP A 95 13.12 30.95 23.84
CA ASP A 95 13.95 29.86 24.35
C ASP A 95 14.11 28.68 23.38
N VAL A 96 13.55 28.77 22.17
CA VAL A 96 13.57 27.66 21.19
C VAL A 96 14.98 27.27 20.80
N ASP A 97 15.89 28.24 20.60
CA ASP A 97 17.29 27.92 20.26
C ASP A 97 17.97 27.08 21.34
N SER A 98 17.72 27.40 22.62
CA SER A 98 18.24 26.62 23.76
C SER A 98 17.66 25.21 23.81
N ALA A 99 16.39 25.06 23.43
CA ALA A 99 15.68 23.79 23.42
C ALA A 99 16.12 22.92 22.22
N VAL A 100 16.38 23.53 21.05
CA VAL A 100 16.98 22.87 19.88
C VAL A 100 18.37 22.34 20.21
N VAL A 101 19.22 23.15 20.87
CA VAL A 101 20.55 22.70 21.30
C VAL A 101 20.47 21.50 22.24
N ARG A 102 19.52 21.51 23.19
CA ARG A 102 19.28 20.36 24.08
C ARG A 102 18.75 19.13 23.36
N MET A 103 17.97 19.29 22.29
CA MET A 103 17.44 18.18 21.49
C MET A 103 18.48 17.51 20.60
N ARG A 104 19.52 18.26 20.21
CA ARG A 104 20.54 17.79 19.26
C ARG A 104 21.31 16.58 19.80
N ALA A 105 21.65 16.57 21.08
CA ALA A 105 22.40 15.47 21.69
C ALA A 105 21.61 14.15 21.73
N PRO A 106 20.36 14.10 22.26
CA PRO A 106 19.53 12.89 22.20
C PRO A 106 19.29 12.37 20.77
N LEU A 107 19.10 13.25 19.78
CA LEU A 107 18.92 12.85 18.39
C LEU A 107 20.18 12.24 17.77
N LEU A 108 21.36 12.76 18.13
CA LEU A 108 22.63 12.18 17.71
C LEU A 108 22.85 10.81 18.37
N GLU A 109 22.56 10.67 19.66
CA GLU A 109 22.66 9.39 20.37
C GLU A 109 21.69 8.35 19.77
N LEU A 110 20.47 8.75 19.45
CA LEU A 110 19.50 7.89 18.77
C LEU A 110 20.01 7.45 17.40
N ARG A 111 20.57 8.39 16.62
CA ARG A 111 21.16 8.08 15.32
C ARG A 111 22.30 7.07 15.44
N GLU A 112 23.20 7.26 16.40
CA GLU A 112 24.31 6.34 16.66
C GLU A 112 23.80 4.94 17.05
N LYS A 113 22.76 4.86 17.88
CA LYS A 113 22.12 3.57 18.23
C LYS A 113 21.50 2.88 17.02
N ILE A 114 20.84 3.63 16.14
CA ILE A 114 20.27 3.09 14.89
C ILE A 114 21.38 2.61 13.95
N GLU A 115 22.45 3.39 13.79
CA GLU A 115 23.61 2.99 12.98
C GLU A 115 24.29 1.74 13.55
N GLY A 116 24.45 1.64 14.87
CA GLY A 116 24.97 0.45 15.54
C GLY A 116 24.06 -0.78 15.37
N PHE A 117 22.74 -0.60 15.50
CA PHE A 117 21.78 -1.68 15.27
C PHE A 117 21.81 -2.16 13.82
N ARG A 118 21.84 -1.23 12.85
CA ARG A 118 21.98 -1.56 11.43
C ARG A 118 23.26 -2.36 11.17
N GLY A 119 24.39 -1.93 11.74
CA GLY A 119 25.66 -2.66 11.65
C GLY A 119 25.58 -4.08 12.23
N SER A 120 24.86 -4.26 13.34
CA SER A 120 24.63 -5.60 13.94
C SER A 120 23.78 -6.50 13.03
N VAL A 121 22.73 -5.95 12.42
CA VAL A 121 21.88 -6.67 11.46
C VAL A 121 22.68 -7.06 10.22
N ASP A 122 23.44 -6.13 9.64
CA ASP A 122 24.28 -6.40 8.46
C ASP A 122 25.32 -7.48 8.77
N SER A 123 25.97 -7.41 9.94
CA SER A 123 26.92 -8.43 10.38
C SER A 123 26.27 -9.80 10.54
N SER A 124 25.06 -9.85 11.11
CA SER A 124 24.30 -11.09 11.27
C SER A 124 23.86 -11.67 9.92
N LEU A 125 23.47 -10.81 8.97
CA LEU A 125 23.09 -11.19 7.62
C LEU A 125 24.29 -11.80 6.86
N VAL A 126 25.46 -11.16 6.95
CA VAL A 126 26.71 -11.68 6.37
C VAL A 126 27.07 -13.03 7.00
N ALA A 127 27.02 -13.15 8.33
CA ALA A 127 27.29 -14.41 9.01
C ALA A 127 26.33 -15.53 8.57
N LEU A 128 25.04 -15.21 8.42
CA LEU A 128 24.03 -16.17 7.95
C LEU A 128 24.28 -16.60 6.51
N LYS A 129 24.61 -15.67 5.60
CA LYS A 129 24.95 -15.99 4.20
C LYS A 129 26.16 -16.90 4.13
N ASN A 130 27.23 -16.57 4.85
CA ASN A 130 28.44 -17.39 4.90
C ASN A 130 28.14 -18.78 5.48
N GLY A 131 27.30 -18.86 6.52
CA GLY A 131 26.87 -20.14 7.10
C GLY A 131 26.03 -20.99 6.14
N LEU A 132 25.15 -20.38 5.34
CA LEU A 132 24.38 -21.08 4.31
C LEU A 132 25.27 -21.60 3.17
N GLU A 133 26.26 -20.80 2.76
CA GLU A 133 27.23 -21.20 1.74
C GLU A 133 28.09 -22.37 2.21
N GLN A 134 28.64 -22.29 3.44
CA GLN A 134 29.38 -23.39 4.06
C GLN A 134 28.52 -24.65 4.20
N ARG A 135 27.24 -24.51 4.57
CA ARG A 135 26.32 -25.64 4.67
C ARG A 135 26.05 -26.27 3.30
N SER A 136 25.94 -25.46 2.24
CA SER A 136 25.79 -25.94 0.86
C SER A 136 27.03 -26.72 0.41
N GLU A 137 28.23 -26.20 0.68
CA GLU A 137 29.49 -26.89 0.36
C GLU A 137 29.65 -28.20 1.15
N ALA A 138 29.35 -28.17 2.46
CA ALA A 138 29.34 -29.36 3.30
C ALA A 138 28.32 -30.41 2.83
N ALA A 139 27.16 -29.99 2.34
CA ALA A 139 26.16 -30.90 1.78
C ALA A 139 26.65 -31.54 0.47
N ALA A 140 27.23 -30.75 -0.44
CA ALA A 140 27.79 -31.26 -1.69
C ALA A 140 28.95 -32.24 -1.47
N THR A 141 29.87 -31.92 -0.55
CA THR A 141 30.97 -32.82 -0.19
C THR A 141 30.47 -34.11 0.47
N ARG A 142 29.44 -34.02 1.30
CA ARG A 142 28.79 -35.20 1.90
C ARG A 142 28.15 -36.09 0.85
N GLU A 143 27.40 -35.53 -0.10
CA GLU A 143 26.77 -36.29 -1.19
C GLU A 143 27.82 -37.06 -2.01
N VAL A 144 28.95 -36.42 -2.34
CA VAL A 144 30.08 -37.08 -3.01
C VAL A 144 30.66 -38.21 -2.14
N LEU A 145 30.83 -37.98 -0.84
CA LEU A 145 31.37 -39.00 0.06
C LEU A 145 30.44 -40.22 0.18
N GLU A 146 29.13 -40.00 0.29
CA GLU A 146 28.12 -41.06 0.29
C GLU A 146 28.18 -41.87 -1.01
N LEU A 147 28.27 -41.20 -2.17
CA LEU A 147 28.43 -41.85 -3.48
C LEU A 147 29.70 -42.72 -3.55
N LEU A 148 30.82 -42.23 -3.02
CA LEU A 148 32.09 -42.96 -2.98
C LEU A 148 32.00 -44.20 -2.07
N LEU A 149 31.37 -44.05 -0.90
CA LEU A 149 31.19 -45.13 0.07
C LEU A 149 30.27 -46.23 -0.47
N ASP A 150 29.14 -45.85 -1.09
CA ASP A 150 28.23 -46.78 -1.76
C ASP A 150 28.93 -47.54 -2.88
N THR A 151 29.71 -46.84 -3.72
CA THR A 151 30.51 -47.47 -4.78
C THR A 151 31.47 -48.52 -4.19
N PHE A 152 32.18 -48.18 -3.12
CA PHE A 152 33.10 -49.11 -2.44
C PHE A 152 32.38 -50.35 -1.89
N HIS A 153 31.23 -50.15 -1.25
CA HIS A 153 30.43 -51.24 -0.68
C HIS A 153 29.88 -52.17 -1.75
N VAL A 154 29.37 -51.63 -2.86
CA VAL A 154 28.87 -52.42 -3.98
C VAL A 154 30.00 -53.25 -4.60
N VAL A 155 31.17 -52.66 -4.88
CA VAL A 155 32.31 -53.43 -5.42
C VAL A 155 32.71 -54.55 -4.48
N SER A 156 32.83 -54.25 -3.18
CA SER A 156 33.22 -55.25 -2.19
C SER A 156 32.16 -56.35 -2.04
N LYS A 157 30.87 -56.03 -2.21
CA LYS A 157 29.77 -57.00 -2.20
C LYS A 157 29.79 -57.87 -3.46
N VAL A 158 29.99 -57.29 -4.64
CA VAL A 158 30.16 -58.02 -5.90
C VAL A 158 31.33 -58.99 -5.81
N GLU A 159 32.50 -58.54 -5.33
CA GLU A 159 33.68 -59.41 -5.17
C GLU A 159 33.43 -60.57 -4.20
N LYS A 160 32.69 -60.34 -3.10
CA LYS A 160 32.32 -61.41 -2.17
C LYS A 160 31.35 -62.41 -2.80
N LEU A 161 30.30 -61.92 -3.46
CA LEU A 161 29.31 -62.77 -4.12
C LEU A 161 29.93 -63.60 -5.26
N ILE A 162 30.89 -63.03 -6.00
CA ILE A 162 31.67 -63.76 -7.02
C ILE A 162 32.53 -64.86 -6.38
N LYS A 163 33.12 -64.63 -5.21
CA LYS A 163 33.88 -65.67 -4.48
C LYS A 163 32.99 -66.78 -3.91
N GLU A 164 31.75 -66.47 -3.61
CA GLU A 164 30.74 -67.43 -3.12
C GLU A 164 30.12 -68.25 -4.26
N LEU A 165 30.40 -67.94 -5.54
CA LEU A 165 30.00 -68.82 -6.64
C LEU A 165 30.67 -70.19 -6.45
N PRO A 166 29.91 -71.29 -6.39
CA PRO A 166 30.48 -72.62 -6.33
C PRO A 166 31.21 -72.89 -7.66
N SER A 167 32.54 -72.88 -7.65
CA SER A 167 33.31 -73.59 -8.66
C SER A 167 33.01 -75.08 -8.48
N VAL A 168 32.21 -75.66 -9.39
CA VAL A 168 31.81 -77.08 -9.37
C VAL A 168 33.07 -77.99 -9.37
N PRO A 169 33.08 -79.10 -8.61
CA PRO A 169 34.31 -79.70 -8.07
C PRO A 169 35.11 -80.49 -9.10
N ALA A 170 36.44 -80.33 -9.06
CA ALA A 170 37.38 -81.02 -9.94
C ALA A 170 37.67 -82.49 -9.54
N ASP A 171 37.05 -83.05 -8.51
CA ASP A 171 37.41 -84.38 -7.98
C ASP A 171 36.39 -85.46 -8.33
N TRP A 172 36.30 -85.80 -9.62
CA TRP A 172 35.78 -87.10 -10.07
C TRP A 172 36.80 -87.76 -11.00
N SER A 173 37.98 -88.14 -10.48
CA SER A 173 38.73 -89.32 -10.95
C SER A 173 40.02 -89.54 -10.15
N ASN A 174 40.00 -90.51 -9.22
CA ASN A 174 40.96 -91.63 -9.14
C ASN A 174 41.15 -92.17 -7.71
N GLY A 175 40.58 -93.36 -7.47
CA GLY A 175 41.26 -94.54 -6.93
C GLY A 175 41.89 -94.53 -5.53
N ASP A 176 41.25 -95.29 -4.62
CA ASP A 176 41.86 -96.17 -3.59
C ASP A 176 42.55 -95.47 -2.38
N VAL A 177 42.35 -95.81 -1.09
CA VAL A 177 42.10 -97.09 -0.41
C VAL A 177 41.50 -96.83 0.99
N ASN A 178 40.46 -97.60 1.36
CA ASN A 178 39.97 -98.00 2.71
C ASN A 178 40.10 -97.09 3.96
N LEU A 179 38.96 -96.82 4.62
CA LEU A 179 38.67 -97.43 5.93
C LEU A 179 37.14 -97.57 6.16
N ALA A 180 36.78 -98.67 6.79
CA ALA A 180 35.47 -99.30 6.73
C ALA A 180 34.40 -98.69 7.65
N GLN A 181 33.16 -98.91 7.22
CA GLN A 181 32.01 -99.34 8.05
C GLN A 181 31.24 -98.26 8.84
N LYS A 182 30.06 -97.88 8.34
CA LYS A 182 28.78 -98.49 8.75
C LYS A 182 27.61 -98.00 7.88
N SER A 183 26.89 -98.96 7.33
CA SER A 183 25.60 -98.88 6.64
C SER A 183 24.51 -98.17 7.44
N VAL A 184 23.63 -97.38 6.77
CA VAL A 184 22.15 -97.57 6.73
C VAL A 184 21.57 -96.81 5.51
N VAL A 185 21.25 -97.58 4.47
CA VAL A 185 20.02 -97.66 3.66
C VAL A 185 18.99 -96.50 3.67
N SER A 186 18.81 -95.94 2.47
CA SER A 186 17.53 -95.68 1.73
C SER A 186 17.02 -94.25 1.50
N ASN A 187 16.99 -93.97 0.19
CA ASN A 187 15.96 -93.28 -0.60
C ASN A 187 15.82 -91.76 -0.52
N GLY A 188 16.43 -91.10 -1.52
CA GLY A 188 16.22 -89.71 -1.90
C GLY A 188 17.32 -89.20 -2.81
N SER A 189 17.44 -89.76 -4.02
CA SER A 189 18.53 -89.46 -4.96
C SER A 189 17.98 -88.96 -6.30
N ILE A 190 17.35 -87.77 -6.36
CA ILE A 190 17.30 -86.84 -7.53
C ILE A 190 16.90 -85.40 -7.06
N GLU A 191 17.51 -84.82 -6.01
CA GLU A 191 17.17 -83.43 -5.60
C GLU A 191 18.38 -82.48 -5.43
N ASN A 192 19.61 -83.00 -5.33
CA ASN A 192 20.77 -82.13 -5.08
C ASN A 192 21.29 -81.38 -6.33
N GLY A 193 20.98 -81.84 -7.54
CA GLY A 193 21.45 -81.20 -8.78
C GLY A 193 20.66 -79.95 -9.18
N THR A 194 19.34 -79.97 -8.99
CA THR A 194 18.43 -78.85 -9.26
C THR A 194 18.60 -77.73 -8.24
N ASN A 195 18.75 -78.06 -6.95
CA ASN A 195 18.99 -77.07 -5.89
C ASN A 195 20.32 -76.30 -6.08
N VAL A 196 21.39 -76.98 -6.48
CA VAL A 196 22.70 -76.32 -6.76
C VAL A 196 22.62 -75.41 -7.98
N ARG A 197 21.87 -75.79 -9.03
CA ARG A 197 21.72 -74.95 -10.24
C ARG A 197 20.78 -73.76 -10.01
N GLU A 198 19.71 -73.94 -9.26
CA GLU A 198 18.79 -72.84 -8.86
C GLU A 198 19.49 -71.85 -7.92
N THR A 199 20.26 -72.33 -6.93
CA THR A 199 21.07 -71.47 -6.04
C THR A 199 22.17 -70.74 -6.80
N GLN A 200 22.80 -71.36 -7.79
CA GLN A 200 23.73 -70.68 -8.72
C GLN A 200 23.03 -69.60 -9.56
N SER A 201 21.82 -69.88 -10.08
CA SER A 201 21.03 -68.92 -10.85
C SER A 201 20.62 -67.70 -10.01
N MET A 202 20.14 -67.92 -8.78
CA MET A 202 19.78 -66.84 -7.85
C MET A 202 21.00 -65.99 -7.46
N LEU A 203 22.17 -66.61 -7.29
CA LEU A 203 23.40 -65.88 -6.97
C LEU A 203 23.88 -65.04 -8.17
N LEU A 204 23.78 -65.57 -9.39
CA LEU A 204 24.09 -64.83 -10.61
C LEU A 204 23.14 -63.64 -10.84
N GLU A 205 21.84 -63.81 -10.60
CA GLU A 205 20.87 -62.73 -10.69
C GLU A 205 21.18 -61.61 -9.67
N ARG A 206 21.53 -61.99 -8.44
CA ARG A 206 21.95 -61.05 -7.40
C ARG A 206 23.24 -60.31 -7.78
N ILE A 207 24.20 -60.99 -8.40
CA ILE A 207 25.44 -60.36 -8.90
C ILE A 207 25.14 -59.43 -10.07
N ALA A 208 24.26 -59.82 -11.00
CA ALA A 208 23.85 -58.98 -12.12
C ALA A 208 23.17 -57.69 -11.65
N SER A 209 22.29 -57.78 -10.65
CA SER A 209 21.64 -56.63 -10.02
C SER A 209 22.64 -55.67 -9.36
N GLU A 210 23.58 -56.20 -8.57
CA GLU A 210 24.64 -55.37 -7.95
C GLU A 210 25.63 -54.81 -8.99
N MET A 211 25.91 -55.52 -10.08
CA MET A 211 26.73 -55.03 -11.19
C MET A 211 26.05 -53.91 -11.97
N ASN A 212 24.73 -53.97 -12.16
CA ASN A 212 23.99 -52.87 -12.75
C ASN A 212 23.99 -51.63 -11.84
N ARG A 213 23.82 -51.85 -10.53
CA ARG A 213 23.94 -50.77 -9.54
C ARG A 213 25.34 -50.16 -9.50
N LEU A 214 26.37 -50.98 -9.64
CA LEU A 214 27.76 -50.54 -9.76
C LEU A 214 27.98 -49.68 -11.01
N LYS A 215 27.48 -50.11 -12.17
CA LYS A 215 27.53 -49.32 -13.41
C LYS A 215 26.83 -47.97 -13.26
N PHE A 216 25.70 -47.92 -12.57
CA PHE A 216 24.98 -46.68 -12.28
C PHE A 216 25.83 -45.71 -11.45
N TYR A 217 26.45 -46.17 -10.36
CA TYR A 217 27.29 -45.32 -9.51
C TYR A 217 28.57 -44.85 -10.21
N ILE A 218 29.21 -45.69 -11.03
CA ILE A 218 30.38 -45.30 -11.83
C ILE A 218 30.02 -44.21 -12.85
N ALA A 219 28.85 -44.30 -13.49
CA ALA A 219 28.38 -43.30 -14.43
C ALA A 219 28.10 -41.94 -13.76
N HIS A 220 27.60 -41.94 -12.53
CA HIS A 220 27.30 -40.71 -11.76
C HIS A 220 28.55 -40.06 -11.15
N ALA A 221 29.61 -40.82 -10.94
CA ALA A 221 30.81 -40.34 -10.24
C ALA A 221 32.01 -40.06 -11.19
N GLN A 222 31.79 -40.10 -12.51
CA GLN A 222 32.83 -39.92 -13.53
C GLN A 222 33.75 -38.71 -13.24
N ASN A 223 35.06 -38.90 -13.41
CA ASN A 223 36.16 -37.93 -13.19
C ASN A 223 36.75 -37.83 -11.77
N LEU A 224 36.31 -38.65 -10.80
CA LEU A 224 36.97 -38.71 -9.47
C LEU A 224 38.18 -39.68 -9.47
N PRO A 225 39.33 -39.30 -8.86
CA PRO A 225 40.54 -40.15 -8.82
C PRO A 225 40.34 -41.46 -8.06
N PHE A 226 39.38 -41.50 -7.12
CA PHE A 226 39.00 -42.72 -6.42
C PHE A 226 38.45 -43.79 -7.37
N ILE A 227 37.70 -43.39 -8.40
CA ILE A 227 37.11 -44.33 -9.36
C ILE A 227 38.19 -44.95 -10.24
N GLN A 228 39.23 -44.20 -10.61
CA GLN A 228 40.36 -44.76 -11.36
C GLN A 228 41.09 -45.87 -10.56
N ASN A 229 41.14 -45.75 -9.22
CA ASN A 229 41.64 -46.82 -8.37
C ASN A 229 40.66 -48.00 -8.29
N MET A 230 39.37 -47.71 -8.18
CA MET A 230 38.32 -48.73 -8.12
C MET A 230 38.14 -49.46 -9.47
N GLU A 231 38.44 -48.80 -10.58
CA GLU A 231 38.27 -49.31 -11.95
C GLU A 231 39.05 -50.59 -12.17
N LYS A 232 40.26 -50.72 -11.60
CA LYS A 232 41.04 -51.97 -11.64
C LYS A 232 40.33 -53.11 -10.92
N ARG A 233 39.69 -52.84 -9.78
CA ARG A 233 38.90 -53.84 -9.03
C ARG A 233 37.62 -54.20 -9.75
N ILE A 234 36.95 -53.22 -10.36
CA ILE A 234 35.72 -53.41 -11.15
C ILE A 234 36.01 -54.23 -12.42
N GLN A 235 37.12 -53.94 -13.11
CA GLN A 235 37.59 -54.72 -14.26
C GLN A 235 37.95 -56.14 -13.84
N SER A 236 38.65 -56.31 -12.72
CA SER A 236 38.93 -57.65 -12.17
C SER A 236 37.66 -58.42 -11.82
N ALA A 237 36.68 -57.78 -11.18
CA ALA A 237 35.40 -58.40 -10.85
C ALA A 237 34.57 -58.73 -12.10
N SER A 238 34.61 -57.88 -13.13
CA SER A 238 33.94 -58.14 -14.42
C SER A 238 34.58 -59.31 -15.15
N LEU A 239 35.91 -59.37 -15.23
CA LEU A 239 36.63 -60.50 -15.83
C LEU A 239 36.38 -61.82 -15.09
N LEU A 240 36.31 -61.79 -13.75
CA LEU A 240 35.97 -62.95 -12.96
C LEU A 240 34.52 -63.38 -13.19
N LEU A 241 33.58 -62.44 -13.26
CA LEU A 241 32.19 -62.73 -13.58
C LEU A 241 32.05 -63.31 -15.00
N ASP A 242 32.74 -62.74 -15.99
CA ASP A 242 32.73 -63.24 -17.36
C ASP A 242 33.31 -64.66 -17.46
N ALA A 243 34.39 -64.95 -16.72
CA ALA A 243 34.93 -66.29 -16.61
C ALA A 243 33.95 -67.25 -15.92
N SER A 244 33.32 -66.84 -14.81
CA SER A 244 32.31 -67.63 -14.10
C SER A 244 31.06 -67.89 -14.95
N LEU A 245 30.53 -66.88 -15.64
CA LEU A 245 29.43 -67.00 -16.58
C LEU A 245 29.81 -67.88 -17.77
N GLY A 246 31.03 -67.76 -18.28
CA GLY A 246 31.57 -68.62 -19.34
C GLY A 246 31.60 -70.08 -18.91
N HIS A 247 32.08 -70.38 -17.70
CA HIS A 247 32.06 -71.73 -17.13
C HIS A 247 30.63 -72.24 -16.88
N CYS A 248 29.73 -71.41 -16.36
CA CYS A 248 28.31 -71.78 -16.18
C CYS A 248 27.59 -72.02 -17.51
N PHE A 249 27.91 -71.25 -18.55
CA PHE A 249 27.34 -71.40 -19.89
C PHE A 249 27.84 -72.68 -20.57
N VAL A 250 29.15 -72.97 -20.49
CA VAL A 250 29.73 -74.21 -21.00
C VAL A 250 29.18 -75.42 -20.24
N GLY A 251 29.18 -75.40 -18.90
CA GLY A 251 28.58 -76.48 -18.10
C GLY A 251 27.07 -76.63 -18.31
N GLY A 252 26.37 -75.53 -18.59
CA GLY A 252 24.96 -75.52 -18.96
C GLY A 252 24.69 -76.15 -20.32
N LEU A 253 25.58 -75.96 -21.30
CA LEU A 253 25.53 -76.58 -22.62
C LEU A 253 25.97 -78.05 -22.62
N GLU A 254 27.01 -78.40 -21.86
CA GLU A 254 27.50 -79.79 -21.72
C GLU A 254 26.49 -80.71 -21.02
N HIS A 255 25.57 -80.14 -20.22
CA HIS A 255 24.48 -80.87 -19.56
C HIS A 255 23.12 -80.62 -20.26
N ARG A 256 23.12 -80.11 -21.49
CA ARG A 256 21.91 -79.88 -22.30
C ARG A 256 21.81 -80.93 -23.40
N ASP A 257 21.67 -82.18 -23.01
CA ASP A 257 21.04 -83.21 -23.82
C ASP A 257 20.34 -84.20 -22.88
N GLU A 258 19.01 -84.28 -22.99
CA GLU A 258 18.07 -85.37 -22.60
C GLU A 258 16.77 -84.98 -21.88
N SER A 259 16.43 -83.70 -21.69
CA SER A 259 15.10 -83.35 -21.15
C SER A 259 14.44 -82.11 -21.74
N GLU A 260 14.36 -82.09 -23.06
CA GLU A 260 13.25 -81.44 -23.75
C GLU A 260 12.95 -82.32 -24.96
N TRP A 261 11.69 -82.73 -25.18
CA TRP A 261 11.10 -83.17 -26.47
C TRP A 261 9.88 -84.11 -26.31
N LEU A 262 9.51 -84.59 -25.11
CA LEU A 262 8.32 -85.46 -24.99
C LEU A 262 7.52 -85.28 -23.69
N LEU A 263 6.72 -84.21 -23.60
CA LEU A 263 5.27 -84.31 -23.34
C LEU A 263 4.64 -82.93 -23.54
N GLY A 264 3.70 -82.82 -24.48
CA GLY A 264 3.12 -81.54 -24.87
C GLY A 264 2.15 -80.96 -23.84
N SER A 265 1.98 -79.64 -23.89
CA SER A 265 0.66 -79.00 -23.89
C SER A 265 0.79 -77.50 -24.21
N SER A 266 0.06 -77.09 -25.24
CA SER A 266 -0.51 -75.76 -25.53
C SER A 266 0.34 -74.50 -25.32
N GLY A 267 0.51 -73.73 -26.41
CA GLY A 267 1.07 -72.37 -26.44
C GLY A 267 0.19 -71.29 -25.77
N ASP A 268 -0.47 -71.64 -24.67
CA ASP A 268 -1.33 -70.78 -23.84
C ASP A 268 -0.60 -70.31 -22.56
N GLY A 269 0.44 -71.04 -22.11
CA GLY A 269 1.23 -70.67 -20.94
C GLY A 269 2.06 -69.39 -21.15
N LEU A 270 2.68 -69.24 -22.32
CA LEU A 270 3.53 -68.08 -22.62
C LEU A 270 2.74 -66.77 -22.73
N GLU A 271 1.50 -66.83 -23.22
CA GLU A 271 0.62 -65.66 -23.29
C GLU A 271 0.10 -65.30 -21.89
N ASN A 272 -0.21 -66.29 -21.05
CA ASN A 272 -0.62 -66.07 -19.67
C ASN A 272 0.52 -65.48 -18.82
N ASP A 273 1.75 -65.97 -19.00
CA ASP A 273 2.96 -65.42 -18.37
C ASP A 273 3.22 -63.98 -18.83
N TYR A 274 2.97 -63.67 -20.11
CA TYR A 274 3.11 -62.31 -20.65
C TYR A 274 2.07 -61.33 -20.07
N GLN A 275 0.83 -61.79 -19.82
CA GLN A 275 -0.20 -60.98 -19.17
C GLN A 275 0.04 -60.78 -17.67
N GLU A 276 0.59 -61.78 -16.96
CA GLU A 276 0.99 -61.65 -15.56
C GLU A 276 2.14 -60.65 -15.38
N ILE A 277 3.15 -60.70 -16.26
CA ILE A 277 4.27 -59.73 -16.26
C ILE A 277 3.77 -58.31 -16.52
N LYS A 278 2.84 -58.12 -17.48
CA LYS A 278 2.22 -56.81 -17.73
C LYS A 278 1.45 -56.27 -16.52
N THR A 279 0.74 -57.15 -15.81
CA THR A 279 -0.03 -56.78 -14.62
C THR A 279 0.89 -56.39 -13.47
N CYS A 280 1.97 -57.14 -13.26
CA CYS A 280 2.99 -56.84 -12.25
C CYS A 280 3.72 -55.50 -12.50
N ILE A 281 4.05 -55.20 -13.77
CA ILE A 281 4.63 -53.91 -14.17
C ILE A 281 3.64 -52.76 -13.92
N ASN A 282 2.36 -52.95 -14.24
CA ASN A 282 1.34 -51.92 -14.03
C ASN A 282 1.08 -51.64 -12.54
N GLU A 283 1.07 -52.67 -11.69
CA GLU A 283 0.98 -52.51 -10.22
C GLU A 283 2.23 -51.86 -9.64
N GLY A 284 3.42 -52.24 -10.10
CA GLY A 284 4.68 -51.61 -9.69
C GLY A 284 4.76 -50.11 -10.07
N CYS A 285 4.27 -49.74 -11.25
CA CYS A 285 4.19 -48.34 -11.67
C CYS A 285 3.14 -47.53 -10.89
N LYS A 286 1.99 -48.13 -10.55
CA LYS A 286 0.98 -47.48 -9.69
C LYS A 286 1.48 -47.29 -8.27
N PHE A 287 2.16 -48.28 -7.70
CA PHE A 287 2.77 -48.21 -6.38
C PHE A 287 3.87 -47.12 -6.30
N LEU A 288 4.72 -47.01 -7.34
CA LEU A 288 5.72 -45.94 -7.44
C LEU A 288 5.09 -44.56 -7.59
N LEU A 289 3.98 -44.44 -8.35
CA LEU A 289 3.20 -43.22 -8.46
C LEU A 289 2.54 -42.84 -7.11
N GLU A 290 1.99 -43.82 -6.38
CA GLU A 290 1.42 -43.63 -5.04
C GLU A 290 2.48 -43.14 -4.05
N ILE A 291 3.67 -43.76 -4.01
CA ILE A 291 4.79 -43.32 -3.15
C ILE A 291 5.28 -41.92 -3.51
N SER A 292 5.32 -41.58 -4.80
CA SER A 292 5.70 -40.23 -5.24
C SER A 292 4.64 -39.16 -4.96
N SER A 293 3.37 -39.56 -4.80
CA SER A 293 2.23 -38.68 -4.49
C SER A 293 1.86 -38.63 -3.00
N ALA A 294 2.31 -39.60 -2.20
CA ALA A 294 2.05 -39.66 -0.77
C ALA A 294 3.02 -38.73 -0.02
N GLU A 295 2.45 -37.82 0.77
CA GLU A 295 3.14 -36.91 1.70
C GLU A 295 3.95 -37.70 2.74
N ASN A 296 5.13 -38.25 2.38
CA ASN A 296 6.19 -38.73 3.30
C ASN A 296 7.46 -39.26 2.60
N SER A 297 7.74 -38.87 1.35
CA SER A 297 8.97 -39.25 0.62
C SER A 297 10.27 -38.55 1.10
N GLY A 298 10.27 -37.94 2.30
CA GLY A 298 11.46 -37.31 2.87
C GLY A 298 11.89 -36.00 2.20
N LEU A 299 11.14 -35.49 1.21
CA LEU A 299 11.39 -34.20 0.57
C LEU A 299 10.72 -32.99 1.24
N HIS A 300 10.25 -33.12 2.50
CA HIS A 300 9.59 -32.03 3.27
C HIS A 300 10.45 -31.45 4.41
N VAL A 301 11.77 -31.62 4.36
CA VAL A 301 12.67 -30.86 5.27
C VAL A 301 12.58 -29.35 4.98
N PHE A 302 12.17 -28.95 3.78
CA PHE A 302 12.00 -27.55 3.42
C PHE A 302 10.77 -26.89 4.05
N ASP A 303 9.64 -27.58 4.22
CA ASP A 303 8.44 -26.95 4.79
C ASP A 303 8.47 -26.77 6.30
N PHE A 304 9.20 -27.62 7.03
CA PHE A 304 9.40 -27.42 8.47
C PHE A 304 10.41 -26.28 8.76
N LEU A 305 11.48 -26.17 7.97
CA LEU A 305 12.46 -25.09 8.12
C LEU A 305 11.97 -23.74 7.56
N ALA A 306 11.22 -23.75 6.45
CA ALA A 306 10.67 -22.54 5.84
C ALA A 306 9.46 -21.98 6.61
N ASN A 307 8.64 -22.83 7.25
CA ASN A 307 7.49 -22.35 8.02
C ASN A 307 7.70 -22.18 9.53
N SER A 308 8.77 -22.73 10.13
CA SER A 308 9.01 -22.56 11.58
C SER A 308 10.10 -21.53 11.88
N ILE A 309 11.27 -21.64 11.24
CA ILE A 309 12.40 -20.73 11.56
C ILE A 309 12.25 -19.40 10.82
N LEU A 310 11.88 -19.44 9.53
CA LEU A 310 11.70 -18.22 8.73
C LEU A 310 10.50 -17.38 9.18
N LYS A 311 9.40 -17.97 9.67
CA LYS A 311 8.29 -17.19 10.25
C LYS A 311 8.66 -16.53 11.58
N GLU A 312 9.44 -17.19 12.42
CA GLU A 312 9.82 -16.68 13.74
C GLU A 312 10.96 -15.66 13.65
N THR A 313 11.92 -15.86 12.74
CA THR A 313 12.93 -14.86 12.38
C THR A 313 12.33 -13.73 11.57
N SER A 314 11.41 -13.98 10.63
CA SER A 314 10.72 -12.92 9.88
C SER A 314 9.75 -12.14 10.75
N TRP A 315 9.10 -12.75 11.76
CA TRP A 315 8.30 -12.05 12.78
C TRP A 315 9.16 -11.23 13.76
N SER A 316 10.36 -11.71 14.09
CA SER A 316 11.33 -10.97 14.92
C SER A 316 12.01 -9.83 14.15
N ILE A 317 12.29 -10.04 12.87
CA ILE A 317 12.79 -9.05 11.93
C ILE A 317 11.68 -8.04 11.57
N LEU A 318 10.41 -8.46 11.41
CA LEU A 318 9.26 -7.55 11.32
C LEU A 318 9.09 -6.75 12.61
N LYS A 319 9.24 -7.36 13.80
CA LYS A 319 9.25 -6.60 15.07
C LYS A 319 10.39 -5.58 15.16
N ALA A 320 11.53 -5.85 14.52
CA ALA A 320 12.70 -4.96 14.49
C ALA A 320 12.65 -3.91 13.36
N ILE A 321 12.00 -4.21 12.24
CA ILE A 321 11.88 -3.33 11.05
C ILE A 321 10.58 -2.49 11.08
N VAL A 322 9.48 -3.02 11.63
CA VAL A 322 8.14 -2.38 11.61
C VAL A 322 7.89 -1.44 12.79
N HIS A 323 8.77 -1.37 13.79
CA HIS A 323 8.70 -0.28 14.77
C HIS A 323 9.94 0.61 14.76
N PRO A 324 10.02 1.58 13.84
CA PRO A 324 10.62 2.89 14.13
C PRO A 324 10.01 3.53 15.39
N ASP A 325 8.84 3.06 15.83
CA ASP A 325 8.06 3.68 16.90
C ASP A 325 8.50 3.37 18.31
N LEU A 326 9.28 2.33 18.63
CA LEU A 326 9.64 2.08 20.04
C LEU A 326 10.69 3.08 20.54
N GLN A 327 11.73 3.34 19.74
CA GLN A 327 12.70 4.38 20.08
C GLN A 327 12.16 5.78 19.80
N SER A 328 11.33 5.97 18.78
CA SER A 328 10.67 7.27 18.56
C SER A 328 9.57 7.54 19.60
N LEU A 329 8.86 6.54 20.14
CA LEU A 329 7.98 6.70 21.31
C LEU A 329 8.80 7.01 22.56
N ASN A 330 9.91 6.30 22.80
CA ASN A 330 10.76 6.58 23.96
C ASN A 330 11.34 8.00 23.90
N PHE A 331 11.77 8.45 22.72
CA PHE A 331 12.18 9.84 22.50
C PHE A 331 11.01 10.82 22.65
N ARG A 332 9.83 10.51 22.08
CA ARG A 332 8.61 11.31 22.24
C ARG A 332 8.07 11.34 23.68
N ALA A 333 8.42 10.36 24.50
CA ALA A 333 8.10 10.29 25.91
C ALA A 333 9.13 11.02 26.79
N GLU A 334 10.29 11.37 26.24
CA GLU A 334 11.35 12.05 26.99
C GLU A 334 10.90 13.45 27.41
N ALA A 335 11.25 13.85 28.64
CA ALA A 335 10.82 15.14 29.19
C ALA A 335 11.33 16.33 28.34
N ILE A 336 12.52 16.18 27.74
CA ILE A 336 13.14 17.18 26.87
C ILE A 336 12.31 17.37 25.59
N TYR A 337 11.85 16.27 24.97
CA TYR A 337 10.96 16.32 23.81
C TYR A 337 9.62 16.98 24.13
N ASN A 338 9.00 16.60 25.25
CA ASN A 338 7.72 17.17 25.65
C ASN A 338 7.83 18.66 25.99
N GLU A 339 8.90 19.07 26.65
CA GLU A 339 9.15 20.48 26.95
C GLU A 339 9.43 21.31 25.68
N PHE A 340 10.14 20.72 24.71
CA PHE A 340 10.34 21.32 23.39
C PHE A 340 9.03 21.45 22.61
N MET A 341 8.22 20.39 22.54
CA MET A 341 6.94 20.41 21.83
C MET A 341 5.93 21.37 22.46
N LYS A 342 5.97 21.61 23.78
CA LYS A 342 5.14 22.63 24.46
C LYS A 342 5.44 24.08 24.05
N GLN A 343 6.63 24.34 23.50
CA GLN A 343 6.98 25.66 22.97
C GLN A 343 6.23 25.96 21.67
N TRP A 344 5.80 24.91 20.95
CA TRP A 344 5.08 25.01 19.70
C TRP A 344 3.57 24.97 19.94
N ASN A 345 2.91 26.12 19.87
CA ASN A 345 1.45 26.15 19.82
C ASN A 345 0.97 25.87 18.39
N VAL A 346 0.83 24.59 18.05
CA VAL A 346 0.37 24.15 16.72
C VAL A 346 -1.05 24.67 16.40
N GLY A 347 -1.85 24.96 17.44
CA GLY A 347 -3.15 25.62 17.29
C GLY A 347 -3.02 27.03 16.74
N VAL A 348 -2.21 27.88 17.39
CA VAL A 348 -1.95 29.27 16.95
C VAL A 348 -1.25 29.29 15.59
N TYR A 349 -0.30 28.38 15.36
CA TYR A 349 0.32 28.22 14.04
C TYR A 349 -0.72 27.97 12.95
N PHE A 350 -1.62 27.00 13.17
CA PHE A 350 -2.68 26.73 12.21
C PHE A 350 -3.62 27.93 12.06
N SER A 351 -3.97 28.64 13.12
CA SER A 351 -4.80 29.85 13.02
C SER A 351 -4.16 30.94 12.17
N LEU A 352 -2.85 31.18 12.32
CA LEU A 352 -2.11 32.13 11.49
C LEU A 352 -2.07 31.69 10.03
N ARG A 353 -1.75 30.42 9.76
CA ARG A 353 -1.75 29.87 8.40
C ARG A 353 -3.14 29.86 7.77
N PHE A 354 -4.17 29.59 8.56
CA PHE A 354 -5.56 29.67 8.12
C PHE A 354 -5.89 31.09 7.69
N GLN A 355 -5.58 32.10 8.52
CA GLN A 355 -5.85 33.50 8.20
C GLN A 355 -5.06 33.97 6.97
N GLU A 356 -3.81 33.56 6.83
CA GLU A 356 -2.98 33.85 5.66
C GLU A 356 -3.57 33.23 4.38
N ILE A 357 -3.83 31.92 4.38
CA ILE A 357 -4.25 31.17 3.20
C ILE A 357 -5.71 31.48 2.82
N ALA A 358 -6.62 31.44 3.79
CA ALA A 358 -8.04 31.75 3.56
C ALA A 358 -8.24 33.25 3.30
N GLY A 359 -7.55 34.12 4.05
CA GLY A 359 -7.65 35.57 3.87
C GLY A 359 -7.15 36.04 2.51
N ALA A 360 -6.12 35.38 1.95
CA ALA A 360 -5.68 35.64 0.58
C ALA A 360 -6.79 35.34 -0.44
N LEU A 361 -7.47 34.21 -0.29
CA LEU A 361 -8.60 33.85 -1.16
C LEU A 361 -9.79 34.81 -0.94
N ASP A 362 -10.18 35.07 0.30
CA ASP A 362 -11.31 35.95 0.63
C ASP A 362 -11.08 37.36 0.07
N SER A 363 -9.85 37.88 0.14
CA SER A 363 -9.48 39.15 -0.48
C SER A 363 -9.58 39.13 -2.00
N ALA A 364 -9.23 38.03 -2.67
CA ALA A 364 -9.38 37.89 -4.11
C ALA A 364 -10.86 37.78 -4.54
N LEU A 365 -11.69 37.09 -3.75
CA LEU A 365 -13.12 36.92 -4.01
C LEU A 365 -13.93 38.19 -3.73
N ALA A 366 -13.47 39.05 -2.83
CA ALA A 366 -14.06 40.36 -2.54
C ALA A 366 -13.84 41.41 -3.66
N ALA A 367 -13.04 41.09 -4.69
CA ALA A 367 -12.83 41.97 -5.82
C ALA A 367 -14.15 42.23 -6.58
N THR A 368 -14.40 43.50 -6.92
CA THR A 368 -15.63 43.93 -7.59
C THR A 368 -15.66 43.62 -9.10
N SER A 369 -14.58 43.07 -9.65
CA SER A 369 -14.44 42.76 -11.08
C SER A 369 -13.57 41.52 -11.31
N LEU A 370 -13.87 40.81 -12.40
CA LEU A 370 -13.09 39.69 -12.91
C LEU A 370 -11.95 40.24 -13.77
N ILE A 371 -10.71 40.10 -13.30
CA ILE A 371 -9.53 40.60 -14.01
C ILE A 371 -8.74 39.39 -14.53
N PRO A 372 -8.60 39.25 -15.86
CA PRO A 372 -7.70 38.26 -16.44
C PRO A 372 -6.24 38.59 -16.09
N VAL A 373 -5.52 37.60 -15.59
CA VAL A 373 -4.08 37.68 -15.31
C VAL A 373 -3.35 37.30 -16.59
N HIS A 374 -2.78 38.28 -17.29
CA HIS A 374 -1.88 38.01 -18.40
C HIS A 374 -0.51 37.58 -17.86
N ASN A 375 -0.27 36.27 -17.79
CA ASN A 375 1.05 35.71 -17.50
C ASN A 375 2.00 35.96 -18.68
N SER A 376 2.62 37.14 -18.68
CA SER A 376 3.83 37.38 -19.45
C SER A 376 4.98 36.80 -18.61
N HIS A 377 5.57 35.69 -19.06
CA HIS A 377 6.78 35.00 -18.56
C HIS A 377 6.58 33.83 -17.59
N SER A 378 6.64 32.58 -18.10
CA SER A 378 7.77 31.67 -17.87
C SER A 378 7.59 30.34 -18.64
N GLY A 379 8.68 29.86 -19.26
CA GLY A 379 8.68 28.74 -20.21
C GLY A 379 8.68 27.35 -19.57
N HIS A 380 7.69 27.01 -18.77
CA HIS A 380 7.43 25.61 -18.41
C HIS A 380 6.08 25.14 -18.96
N GLN A 381 6.17 24.47 -20.10
CA GLN A 381 5.09 23.72 -20.75
C GLN A 381 4.51 22.68 -19.79
N ASN A 382 3.24 22.82 -19.39
CA ASN A 382 2.20 21.76 -19.40
C ASN A 382 0.99 21.99 -18.47
N SER A 383 0.89 23.07 -17.71
CA SER A 383 -0.35 23.42 -17.00
C SER A 383 -1.24 24.27 -17.92
N GLN A 384 -2.53 23.91 -18.02
CA GLN A 384 -3.53 24.80 -18.60
C GLN A 384 -3.57 26.07 -17.73
N ASP A 385 -3.01 27.17 -18.23
CA ASP A 385 -2.83 28.38 -17.44
C ASP A 385 -4.19 28.97 -17.05
N LEU A 386 -4.44 29.05 -15.75
CA LEU A 386 -5.61 29.73 -15.21
C LEU A 386 -5.60 31.21 -15.60
N THR A 387 -6.77 31.73 -15.95
CA THR A 387 -6.92 33.06 -16.53
C THR A 387 -7.37 34.10 -15.51
N LEU A 388 -8.27 33.77 -14.59
CA LEU A 388 -8.82 34.70 -13.62
C LEU A 388 -8.01 34.71 -12.33
N ARG A 389 -7.80 35.91 -11.76
CA ARG A 389 -7.09 36.07 -10.48
C ARG A 389 -7.70 35.22 -9.37
N GLN A 390 -9.03 35.14 -9.30
CA GLN A 390 -9.76 34.37 -8.29
C GLN A 390 -9.42 32.87 -8.37
N SER A 391 -9.37 32.31 -9.58
CA SER A 391 -9.02 30.91 -9.82
C SER A 391 -7.55 30.63 -9.51
N VAL A 392 -6.65 31.54 -9.91
CA VAL A 392 -5.21 31.45 -9.61
C VAL A 392 -4.97 31.42 -8.11
N THR A 393 -5.56 32.37 -7.37
CA THR A 393 -5.41 32.45 -5.92
C THR A 393 -6.01 31.23 -5.22
N LEU A 394 -7.13 30.67 -5.71
CA LEU A 394 -7.65 29.40 -5.18
C LEU A 394 -6.61 28.28 -5.31
N LEU A 395 -6.05 28.08 -6.50
CA LEU A 395 -5.08 27.01 -6.72
C LEU A 395 -3.81 27.20 -5.88
N GLU A 396 -3.31 28.43 -5.76
CA GLU A 396 -2.19 28.76 -4.88
C GLU A 396 -2.52 28.48 -3.41
N SER A 397 -3.70 28.86 -2.93
CA SER A 397 -4.14 28.58 -1.56
C SER A 397 -4.26 27.08 -1.28
N LEU A 398 -4.78 26.30 -2.24
CA LEU A 398 -4.85 24.83 -2.13
C LEU A 398 -3.45 24.22 -2.04
N ARG A 399 -2.55 24.58 -2.97
CA ARG A 399 -1.15 24.11 -2.96
C ARG A 399 -0.41 24.53 -1.70
N SER A 400 -0.66 25.73 -1.18
CA SER A 400 -0.03 26.23 0.05
C SER A 400 -0.42 25.42 1.28
N CYS A 401 -1.58 24.76 1.31
CA CYS A 401 -1.99 23.90 2.44
C CYS A 401 -1.08 22.68 2.61
N TRP A 402 -0.45 22.21 1.53
CA TRP A 402 0.32 20.97 1.48
C TRP A 402 1.79 21.17 1.12
N ARG A 403 2.25 22.43 1.12
CA ARG A 403 3.64 22.79 0.87
C ARG A 403 4.52 22.35 2.05
N GLU A 404 5.73 21.87 1.76
CA GLU A 404 6.63 21.28 2.78
C GLU A 404 7.00 22.23 3.92
N ASP A 405 7.04 23.55 3.67
CA ASP A 405 7.35 24.58 4.67
C ASP A 405 6.11 25.08 5.43
N VAL A 406 4.91 24.62 5.06
CA VAL A 406 3.64 24.99 5.71
C VAL A 406 3.02 23.80 6.44
N LEU A 407 3.08 22.61 5.86
CA LEU A 407 2.42 21.43 6.38
C LEU A 407 3.11 20.90 7.64
N ILE A 408 2.36 20.87 8.73
CA ILE A 408 2.71 20.11 9.94
C ILE A 408 1.77 18.92 10.03
N PHE A 409 2.29 17.71 9.90
CA PHE A 409 1.48 16.47 9.84
C PHE A 409 0.55 16.27 11.03
N SER A 410 0.88 16.79 12.22
CA SER A 410 -0.01 16.75 13.39
C SER A 410 -1.28 17.61 13.25
N CYS A 411 -1.37 18.46 12.22
CA CYS A 411 -2.54 19.24 11.84
C CYS A 411 -2.98 18.96 10.40
N ALA A 412 -2.57 17.83 9.81
CA ALA A 412 -2.95 17.46 8.45
C ALA A 412 -4.48 17.35 8.28
N ASP A 413 -5.20 16.91 9.32
CA ASP A 413 -6.66 16.92 9.38
C ASP A 413 -7.25 18.34 9.22
N LYS A 414 -6.61 19.34 9.86
CA LYS A 414 -7.03 20.73 9.77
C LYS A 414 -6.72 21.35 8.41
N PHE A 415 -5.56 21.02 7.81
CA PHE A 415 -5.20 21.46 6.46
C PHE A 415 -6.08 20.80 5.38
N LEU A 416 -6.47 19.53 5.57
CA LEU A 416 -7.48 18.89 4.73
C LEU A 416 -8.84 19.58 4.86
N ARG A 417 -9.26 19.88 6.09
CA ARG A 417 -10.50 20.66 6.31
C ARG A 417 -10.43 22.02 5.61
N LEU A 418 -9.29 22.73 5.73
CA LEU A 418 -9.07 24.00 5.05
C LEU A 418 -9.15 23.84 3.53
N THR A 419 -8.53 22.81 2.96
CA THR A 419 -8.61 22.48 1.52
C THR A 419 -10.07 22.39 1.06
N LEU A 420 -10.89 21.61 1.77
CA LEU A 420 -12.31 21.46 1.44
C LEU A 420 -13.10 22.75 1.64
N GLN A 421 -12.75 23.55 2.66
CA GLN A 421 -13.36 24.85 2.91
C GLN A 421 -13.03 25.87 1.79
N LEU A 422 -11.81 25.88 1.27
CA LEU A 422 -11.41 26.76 0.16
C LEU A 422 -12.22 26.43 -1.12
N LEU A 423 -12.32 25.14 -1.46
CA LEU A 423 -13.14 24.67 -2.59
C LEU A 423 -14.61 25.04 -2.42
N SER A 424 -15.16 24.85 -1.22
CA SER A 424 -16.55 25.21 -0.89
C SER A 424 -16.79 26.71 -0.96
N ARG A 425 -15.87 27.54 -0.43
CA ARG A 425 -15.97 29.00 -0.47
C ARG A 425 -16.00 29.52 -1.90
N PHE A 426 -15.10 29.05 -2.76
CA PHE A 426 -15.09 29.43 -4.17
C PHE A 426 -16.37 28.99 -4.88
N SER A 427 -16.83 27.77 -4.65
CA SER A 427 -18.06 27.24 -5.27
C SER A 427 -19.30 28.03 -4.87
N ASN A 428 -19.39 28.41 -3.59
CA ASN A 428 -20.49 29.21 -3.07
C ASN A 428 -20.42 30.65 -3.59
N TRP A 429 -19.24 31.27 -3.60
CA TRP A 429 -19.05 32.60 -4.17
C TRP A 429 -19.50 32.66 -5.63
N LEU A 430 -19.13 31.67 -6.44
CA LEU A 430 -19.52 31.64 -7.84
C LEU A 430 -21.03 31.40 -8.00
N SER A 431 -21.59 30.43 -7.29
CA SER A 431 -23.04 30.14 -7.32
C SER A 431 -23.87 31.36 -6.91
N SER A 432 -23.54 31.96 -5.77
CA SER A 432 -24.24 33.13 -5.23
C SER A 432 -24.11 34.34 -6.14
N GLY A 433 -22.95 34.54 -6.80
CA GLY A 433 -22.80 35.60 -7.80
C GLY A 433 -23.68 35.38 -9.04
N LEU A 434 -23.76 34.15 -9.55
CA LEU A 434 -24.64 33.82 -10.68
C LEU A 434 -26.12 34.00 -10.33
N ASP A 435 -26.54 33.59 -9.13
CA ASP A 435 -27.92 33.78 -8.65
C ASP A 435 -28.28 35.26 -8.44
N ALA A 436 -27.33 36.06 -7.92
CA ALA A 436 -27.50 37.51 -7.76
C ALA A 436 -27.71 38.20 -9.12
N ARG A 437 -26.98 37.76 -10.16
CA ARG A 437 -27.17 38.25 -11.53
C ARG A 437 -28.55 37.90 -12.07
N LYS A 438 -28.99 36.66 -11.90
CA LYS A 438 -30.30 36.18 -12.39
C LYS A 438 -31.48 36.92 -11.76
N THR A 439 -31.38 37.26 -10.48
CA THR A 439 -32.46 37.92 -9.72
C THR A 439 -32.46 39.45 -9.90
N GLY A 440 -31.48 40.02 -10.61
CA GLY A 440 -31.36 41.47 -10.81
C GLY A 440 -31.13 42.26 -9.51
N ASN A 441 -30.82 41.58 -8.41
CA ASN A 441 -30.72 42.17 -7.09
C ASN A 441 -29.27 42.61 -6.83
N THR A 442 -28.79 43.56 -7.62
CA THR A 442 -27.44 44.13 -7.52
C THR A 442 -27.45 45.35 -6.60
N SER A 443 -27.96 45.21 -5.39
CA SER A 443 -27.74 46.23 -4.36
C SER A 443 -26.22 46.33 -4.15
N SER A 444 -25.68 47.54 -4.24
CA SER A 444 -24.26 47.93 -4.24
C SER A 444 -23.51 47.65 -2.92
N SER A 445 -23.84 46.55 -2.24
CA SER A 445 -23.32 46.17 -0.92
C SER A 445 -23.17 44.65 -0.72
N SER A 446 -23.48 43.81 -1.70
CA SER A 446 -23.56 42.35 -1.52
C SER A 446 -22.27 41.56 -1.78
N GLY A 447 -21.14 42.21 -2.13
CA GLY A 447 -19.88 41.51 -2.41
C GLY A 447 -19.86 40.70 -3.72
N TYR A 448 -20.96 40.71 -4.48
CA TYR A 448 -21.12 40.01 -5.77
C TYR A 448 -21.21 40.98 -6.96
N GLU A 449 -20.67 42.19 -6.82
CA GLU A 449 -20.73 43.23 -7.86
C GLU A 449 -20.08 42.80 -9.17
N TRP A 450 -19.08 41.91 -9.08
CA TRP A 450 -18.42 41.31 -10.23
C TRP A 450 -19.44 40.66 -11.19
N ALA A 451 -20.47 39.99 -10.66
CA ALA A 451 -21.43 39.24 -11.45
C ALA A 451 -22.37 40.15 -12.26
N ALA A 452 -22.66 41.34 -11.75
CA ALA A 452 -23.40 42.39 -12.46
C ALA A 452 -22.55 43.00 -13.58
N SER A 453 -21.27 43.24 -13.31
CA SER A 453 -20.33 43.85 -14.26
C SER A 453 -19.82 42.90 -15.35
N ALA A 454 -19.95 41.58 -15.15
CA ALA A 454 -19.39 40.57 -16.03
C ALA A 454 -20.01 40.61 -17.43
N VAL A 455 -19.12 40.63 -18.45
CA VAL A 455 -19.48 40.52 -19.87
C VAL A 455 -19.49 39.05 -20.31
N PRO A 456 -20.12 38.70 -21.45
CA PRO A 456 -20.16 37.32 -21.96
C PRO A 456 -18.79 36.64 -22.01
N ASN A 457 -17.74 37.40 -22.35
CA ASN A 457 -16.37 36.89 -22.43
C ASN A 457 -15.79 36.48 -21.06
N ASP A 458 -16.22 37.11 -19.96
CA ASP A 458 -15.76 36.75 -18.61
C ASP A 458 -16.27 35.38 -18.20
N PHE A 459 -17.49 35.02 -18.60
CA PHE A 459 -18.05 33.69 -18.34
C PHE A 459 -17.30 32.58 -19.11
N LEU A 460 -16.72 32.89 -20.27
CA LEU A 460 -15.86 31.93 -20.98
C LEU A 460 -14.58 31.67 -20.18
N TYR A 461 -13.98 32.70 -19.60
CA TYR A 461 -12.82 32.54 -18.70
C TYR A 461 -13.19 31.73 -17.45
N ILE A 462 -14.37 31.95 -16.86
CA ILE A 462 -14.85 31.15 -15.73
C ILE A 462 -14.98 29.68 -16.12
N ILE A 463 -15.60 29.36 -17.27
CA ILE A 463 -15.75 27.97 -17.73
C ILE A 463 -14.38 27.32 -17.96
N HIS A 464 -13.47 28.04 -18.63
CA HIS A 464 -12.11 27.57 -18.86
C HIS A 464 -11.41 27.23 -17.55
N ASP A 465 -11.41 28.18 -16.60
CA ASP A 465 -10.72 28.01 -15.34
C ASP A 465 -11.33 26.93 -14.46
N ILE A 466 -12.66 26.76 -14.43
CA ILE A 466 -13.29 25.66 -13.71
C ILE A 466 -12.81 24.31 -14.26
N ASN A 467 -12.74 24.15 -15.59
CA ASN A 467 -12.24 22.91 -16.18
C ASN A 467 -10.78 22.66 -15.76
N CYS A 468 -9.93 23.68 -15.82
CA CYS A 468 -8.53 23.57 -15.39
C CYS A 468 -8.42 23.19 -13.91
N LEU A 469 -9.19 23.86 -13.03
CA LEU A 469 -9.23 23.58 -11.60
C LEU A 469 -9.71 22.16 -11.31
N VAL A 470 -10.75 21.69 -12.00
CA VAL A 470 -11.27 20.32 -11.82
C VAL A 470 -10.24 19.29 -12.25
N THR A 471 -9.56 19.50 -13.39
CA THR A 471 -8.50 18.61 -13.87
C THR A 471 -7.33 18.56 -12.89
N GLU A 472 -6.89 19.71 -12.39
CA GLU A 472 -5.78 19.81 -11.44
C GLU A 472 -6.14 19.18 -10.08
N VAL A 473 -7.28 19.56 -9.49
CA VAL A 473 -7.72 19.11 -8.15
C VAL A 473 -8.01 17.60 -8.14
N CYS A 474 -8.57 17.05 -9.21
CA CYS A 474 -8.85 15.61 -9.32
C CYS A 474 -7.66 14.79 -9.86
N GLY A 475 -6.59 15.44 -10.29
CA GLY A 475 -5.39 14.81 -10.87
C GLY A 475 -4.17 15.00 -9.96
N ASP A 476 -3.16 15.68 -10.48
CA ASP A 476 -1.83 15.81 -9.85
C ASP A 476 -1.88 16.31 -8.40
N TYR A 477 -2.76 17.26 -8.09
CA TYR A 477 -2.92 17.76 -6.73
C TYR A 477 -3.38 16.66 -5.76
N LEU A 478 -4.37 15.87 -6.15
CA LEU A 478 -4.88 14.76 -5.33
C LEU A 478 -3.79 13.69 -5.13
N ASP A 479 -3.08 13.34 -6.19
CA ASP A 479 -2.01 12.35 -6.12
C ASP A 479 -0.88 12.81 -5.20
N GLN A 480 -0.51 14.10 -5.26
CA GLN A 480 0.46 14.69 -4.35
C GLN A 480 0.00 14.61 -2.87
N VAL A 481 -1.25 14.95 -2.57
CA VAL A 481 -1.80 14.85 -1.21
C VAL A 481 -1.81 13.41 -0.71
N LEU A 482 -2.21 12.45 -1.55
CA LEU A 482 -2.21 11.03 -1.20
C LEU A 482 -0.80 10.48 -0.98
N GLN A 483 0.18 10.93 -1.76
CA GLN A 483 1.58 10.56 -1.58
C GLN A 483 2.13 11.07 -0.25
N LEU A 484 1.85 12.33 0.11
CA LEU A 484 2.24 12.90 1.41
C LEU A 484 1.61 12.15 2.58
N LEU A 485 0.40 11.64 2.42
CA LEU A 485 -0.31 10.86 3.44
C LEU A 485 -0.09 9.34 3.33
N SER A 486 0.87 8.88 2.53
CA SER A 486 1.10 7.44 2.27
C SER A 486 1.38 6.59 3.51
N SER A 487 1.80 7.20 4.61
CA SER A 487 1.97 6.53 5.91
C SER A 487 0.65 6.24 6.64
N CYS A 488 -0.47 6.83 6.22
CA CYS A 488 -1.78 6.62 6.81
C CYS A 488 -2.42 5.29 6.36
N SER A 489 -3.45 4.84 7.08
CA SER A 489 -4.18 3.63 6.70
C SER A 489 -4.94 3.82 5.38
N ILE A 490 -5.13 2.71 4.66
CA ILE A 490 -5.84 2.69 3.37
C ILE A 490 -7.24 3.31 3.49
N ASN A 491 -7.95 3.06 4.60
CA ASN A 491 -9.28 3.64 4.85
C ASN A 491 -9.26 5.17 4.94
N VAL A 492 -8.22 5.74 5.57
CA VAL A 492 -8.06 7.20 5.67
C VAL A 492 -7.76 7.77 4.29
N LEU A 493 -6.82 7.18 3.56
CA LEU A 493 -6.48 7.59 2.19
C LEU A 493 -7.70 7.57 1.26
N ASP A 494 -8.54 6.54 1.37
CA ASP A 494 -9.74 6.41 0.55
C ASP A 494 -10.80 7.47 0.91
N LEU A 495 -10.91 7.86 2.18
CA LEU A 495 -11.78 8.94 2.63
C LEU A 495 -11.29 10.31 2.16
N VAL A 496 -9.98 10.57 2.25
CA VAL A 496 -9.35 11.80 1.75
C VAL A 496 -9.58 11.93 0.25
N LYS A 497 -9.32 10.83 -0.49
CA LYS A 497 -9.56 10.76 -1.93
C LYS A 497 -10.99 11.11 -2.30
N LYS A 498 -11.97 10.47 -1.66
CA LYS A 498 -13.40 10.74 -1.90
C LYS A 498 -13.77 12.19 -1.59
N SER A 499 -13.25 12.76 -0.50
CA SER A 499 -13.56 14.12 -0.08
C SER A 499 -13.05 15.17 -1.09
N ILE A 500 -11.81 15.02 -1.57
CA ILE A 500 -11.23 15.94 -2.56
C ILE A 500 -11.93 15.78 -3.92
N LEU A 501 -12.20 14.55 -4.35
CA LEU A 501 -12.97 14.28 -5.58
C LEU A 501 -14.38 14.88 -5.53
N GLN A 502 -15.06 14.83 -4.38
CA GLN A 502 -16.36 15.48 -4.19
C GLN A 502 -16.26 17.01 -4.33
N GLY A 503 -15.16 17.61 -3.86
CA GLY A 503 -14.87 19.03 -4.06
C GLY A 503 -14.72 19.37 -5.56
N GLY A 504 -13.97 18.57 -6.31
CA GLY A 504 -13.86 18.71 -7.76
C GLY A 504 -15.19 18.49 -8.50
N GLN A 505 -16.01 17.53 -8.07
CA GLN A 505 -17.35 17.34 -8.62
C GLN A 505 -18.27 18.54 -8.36
N SER A 506 -18.16 19.17 -7.19
CA SER A 506 -18.91 20.38 -6.86
C SER A 506 -18.55 21.53 -7.80
N LEU A 507 -17.26 21.73 -8.09
CA LEU A 507 -16.80 22.71 -9.08
C LEU A 507 -17.35 22.41 -10.48
N ASN A 508 -17.28 21.16 -10.92
CA ASN A 508 -17.80 20.74 -12.22
C ASN A 508 -19.32 20.99 -12.33
N GLY A 509 -20.05 20.83 -11.22
CA GLY A 509 -21.48 21.16 -11.12
C GLY A 509 -21.84 22.63 -11.36
N LEU A 510 -20.85 23.54 -11.33
CA LEU A 510 -21.06 24.97 -11.61
C LEU A 510 -21.06 25.28 -13.11
N ILE A 511 -20.43 24.44 -13.93
CA ILE A 511 -20.32 24.68 -15.38
C ILE A 511 -21.69 24.90 -16.04
N PRO A 512 -22.73 24.06 -15.79
CA PRO A 512 -24.06 24.29 -16.35
C PRO A 512 -24.69 25.62 -15.91
N LEU A 513 -24.43 26.07 -14.68
CA LEU A 513 -24.94 27.36 -14.18
C LEU A 513 -24.30 28.53 -14.92
N VAL A 514 -22.99 28.46 -15.15
CA VAL A 514 -22.25 29.48 -15.91
C VAL A 514 -22.69 29.49 -17.38
N ILE A 515 -22.91 28.32 -17.99
CA ILE A 515 -23.42 28.19 -19.37
C ILE A 515 -24.81 28.83 -19.50
N ASN A 516 -25.69 28.63 -18.51
CA ASN A 516 -26.99 29.28 -18.52
C ASN A 516 -26.85 30.81 -18.42
N ALA A 517 -25.98 31.31 -17.53
CA ALA A 517 -25.76 32.74 -17.35
C ALA A 517 -25.18 33.44 -18.60
N ILE A 518 -24.22 32.83 -19.30
CA ILE A 518 -23.70 33.39 -20.57
C ILE A 518 -24.76 33.35 -21.67
N THR A 519 -25.58 32.29 -21.71
CA THR A 519 -26.68 32.18 -22.69
C THR A 519 -27.71 33.28 -22.46
N GLU A 520 -28.14 33.50 -21.21
CA GLU A 520 -29.04 34.60 -20.85
C GLU A 520 -28.44 35.97 -21.23
N ALA A 521 -27.16 36.21 -20.90
CA ALA A 521 -26.48 37.46 -21.24
C ALA A 521 -26.42 37.73 -22.76
N LEU A 522 -26.08 36.71 -23.56
CA LEU A 522 -26.03 36.81 -25.02
C LEU A 522 -27.41 37.02 -25.64
N VAL A 523 -28.44 36.38 -25.08
CA VAL A 523 -29.83 36.58 -25.52
C VAL A 523 -30.28 38.01 -25.22
N ASP A 524 -30.01 38.54 -24.03
CA ASP A 524 -30.36 39.91 -23.66
C ASP A 524 -29.66 40.95 -24.55
N GLU A 525 -28.36 40.75 -24.82
CA GLU A 525 -27.58 41.62 -25.71
C GLU A 525 -28.12 41.56 -27.16
N SER A 526 -28.48 40.37 -27.64
CA SER A 526 -29.08 40.18 -28.97
C SER A 526 -30.45 40.85 -29.08
N VAL A 527 -31.30 40.72 -28.05
CA VAL A 527 -32.63 41.38 -28.00
C VAL A 527 -32.47 42.90 -27.99
N LYS A 528 -31.49 43.43 -27.25
CA LYS A 528 -31.21 44.87 -27.24
C LYS A 528 -30.75 45.37 -28.61
N GLY A 529 -29.82 44.67 -29.26
CA GLY A 529 -29.39 44.98 -30.63
C GLY A 529 -30.52 44.94 -31.66
N LEU A 530 -31.44 43.98 -31.55
CA LEU A 530 -32.65 43.90 -32.38
C LEU A 530 -33.61 45.07 -32.13
N LYS A 531 -33.79 45.50 -30.87
CA LYS A 531 -34.61 46.68 -30.55
C LYS A 531 -34.01 47.97 -31.10
N ASP A 532 -32.70 48.13 -31.02
CA ASP A 532 -31.99 49.33 -31.52
C ASP A 532 -32.08 49.41 -33.06
N THR A 533 -31.87 48.28 -33.75
CA THR A 533 -32.05 48.20 -35.22
C THR A 533 -33.50 48.43 -35.63
N PHE A 534 -34.48 47.87 -34.91
CA PHE A 534 -35.90 48.13 -35.18
C PHE A 534 -36.27 49.60 -34.97
N THR A 535 -35.76 50.24 -33.92
CA THR A 535 -35.96 51.67 -33.64
C THR A 535 -35.34 52.54 -34.73
N LEU A 536 -34.14 52.17 -35.21
CA LEU A 536 -33.50 52.85 -36.33
C LEU A 536 -34.32 52.72 -37.62
N CYS A 537 -34.82 51.51 -37.93
CA CYS A 537 -35.70 51.27 -39.07
C CYS A 537 -36.97 52.13 -38.99
N ILE A 538 -37.63 52.22 -37.83
CA ILE A 538 -38.79 53.10 -37.63
C ILE A 538 -38.43 54.57 -37.90
N ARG A 539 -37.30 55.06 -37.37
CA ARG A 539 -36.84 56.44 -37.59
C ARG A 539 -36.60 56.73 -39.08
N ILE A 540 -35.98 55.80 -39.81
CA ILE A 540 -35.75 55.92 -41.25
C ILE A 540 -37.09 55.95 -42.00
N VAL A 541 -38.03 55.04 -41.70
CA VAL A 541 -39.35 55.00 -42.33
C VAL A 541 -40.14 56.29 -42.10
N ASN A 542 -40.11 56.84 -40.88
CA ASN A 542 -40.77 58.11 -40.56
C ASN A 542 -40.13 59.29 -41.31
N SER A 543 -38.80 59.36 -41.37
CA SER A 543 -38.08 60.40 -42.12
C SER A 543 -38.39 60.36 -43.62
N VAL A 544 -38.48 59.16 -44.21
CA VAL A 544 -38.91 59.00 -45.61
C VAL A 544 -40.35 59.48 -45.81
N LYS A 545 -41.27 59.14 -44.88
CA LYS A 545 -42.68 59.54 -44.96
C LYS A 545 -42.87 61.07 -44.88
N GLU A 546 -42.11 61.75 -44.03
CA GLU A 546 -42.08 63.22 -43.95
C GLU A 546 -41.49 63.87 -45.21
N GLY A 547 -40.47 63.25 -45.82
CA GLY A 547 -39.91 63.68 -47.10
C GLY A 547 -40.89 63.60 -48.28
N PHE A 548 -41.84 62.65 -48.26
CA PHE A 548 -42.88 62.54 -49.29
C PHE A 548 -44.09 63.45 -49.06
N SER A 549 -44.43 63.81 -47.81
CA SER A 549 -45.55 64.74 -47.57
C SER A 549 -45.23 66.18 -47.96
N GLY A 550 -43.94 66.55 -48.04
CA GLY A 550 -43.50 67.88 -48.50
C GLY A 550 -43.58 68.11 -50.01
N TYR A 551 -43.83 67.07 -50.83
CA TYR A 551 -43.92 67.18 -52.30
C TYR A 551 -45.36 67.02 -52.84
N GLY A 552 -46.37 66.94 -51.96
CA GLY A 552 -47.79 66.78 -52.33
C GLY A 552 -48.64 68.05 -52.31
N GLU A 553 -48.08 69.19 -51.91
CA GLU A 553 -48.72 70.51 -51.95
C GLU A 553 -47.99 71.44 -52.94
N THR A 554 -48.12 71.16 -54.24
CA THR A 554 -47.91 72.16 -55.31
C THR A 554 -48.90 71.92 -56.43
#